data_AF-A0AAV5D4L7-F1
#
_entry.id   AF-A0AAV5D4L7-F1
#
_cell.length_a   1.000
_cell.length_b   1.000
_cell.length_c   1.000
_cell.angle_alpha   90.00
_cell.angle_beta   90.00
_cell.angle_gamma   90.00
#
_symmetry.space_group_name_H-M   'P 1'
#
loop_
_entity.id
_entity.type
_entity.pdbx_description
1 polymer ?
#
loop_
_entity_poly.entity_id
_entity_poly.type
_entity_poly.pdbx_seq_one_letter_code
_entity_poly.pdbx_strand_id
1 'polypeptide(L)'
;MEEVKELQDGKLVRVGAICNFCKTRLSASSNGGTGHLRRHILSCKKKAVAGSSSSQSHLHFDSAGNVQRFVYKPMVARTELVCLIARLDLPLNISEQLAWGDYIRIAFYPDCTHVSRQTTTRDADTYFDAKQSVVKKIFEQCTCVCLTSDIWSGNSKEDYLCVVFHFVTDDWELGKRIVGMKLIDCSHNGVNIAERILQVLSEYGMVDKVLSITLDNASANVVIVRELTPHLVPYVGSANATSNASTNASRNDSDV
;
A
#
# COMPACT_ATOMS: atom_id res chain seq x y z
N MET A 1 -14.95 53.66 -7.15
CA MET A 1 -13.75 54.34 -7.64
C MET A 1 -13.73 55.69 -6.97
N GLU A 2 -12.59 56.08 -6.42
CA GLU A 2 -12.38 57.40 -5.84
C GLU A 2 -11.98 58.37 -6.95
N GLU A 3 -12.58 59.55 -6.99
CA GLU A 3 -12.28 60.56 -8.01
C GLU A 3 -11.02 61.34 -7.66
N VAL A 4 -10.17 61.58 -8.67
CA VAL A 4 -9.01 62.46 -8.55
C VAL A 4 -9.31 63.75 -9.31
N LYS A 5 -9.31 64.87 -8.59
CA LYS A 5 -9.55 66.22 -9.14
C LYS A 5 -8.30 67.06 -9.00
N GLU A 6 -7.95 67.79 -10.04
CA GLU A 6 -6.83 68.74 -10.06
C GLU A 6 -7.37 70.13 -10.42
N LEU A 7 -6.69 71.18 -9.92
CA LEU A 7 -7.09 72.56 -10.18
C LEU A 7 -6.48 73.01 -11.52
N GLN A 8 -7.33 73.28 -12.52
CA GLN A 8 -6.95 73.84 -13.82
C GLN A 8 -7.77 75.10 -14.07
N ASP A 9 -7.12 76.23 -14.37
CA ASP A 9 -7.74 77.54 -14.60
C ASP A 9 -8.77 77.94 -13.52
N GLY A 10 -8.42 77.74 -12.25
CA GLY A 10 -9.27 78.10 -11.10
C GLY A 10 -10.50 77.20 -10.91
N LYS A 11 -10.65 76.11 -11.69
CA LYS A 11 -11.73 75.13 -11.57
C LYS A 11 -11.20 73.74 -11.21
N LEU A 12 -11.92 73.02 -10.36
CA LEU A 12 -11.62 71.62 -10.02
C LEU A 12 -12.07 70.71 -11.17
N VAL A 13 -11.12 70.17 -11.92
CA VAL A 13 -11.38 69.26 -13.05
C VAL A 13 -11.07 67.83 -12.64
N ARG A 14 -11.96 66.89 -12.97
CA ARG A 14 -11.71 65.46 -12.78
C ARG A 14 -10.67 64.99 -13.80
N VAL A 15 -9.53 64.52 -13.32
CA VAL A 15 -8.41 64.06 -14.15
C VAL A 15 -8.23 62.54 -14.10
N GLY A 16 -8.75 61.89 -13.06
CA GLY A 16 -8.52 60.47 -12.83
C GLY A 16 -9.53 59.81 -11.91
N ALA A 17 -9.42 58.49 -11.81
CA ALA A 17 -10.19 57.66 -10.90
C ALA A 17 -9.29 56.54 -10.35
N ILE A 18 -9.32 56.31 -9.04
CA ILE A 18 -8.60 55.22 -8.38
C ILE A 18 -9.58 54.07 -8.14
N CYS A 19 -9.19 52.86 -8.54
CA CYS A 19 -10.00 51.67 -8.27
C CYS A 19 -9.93 51.28 -6.79
N ASN A 20 -11.08 51.12 -6.13
CA ASN A 20 -11.12 50.79 -4.69
C ASN A 20 -10.58 49.38 -4.40
N PHE A 21 -10.58 48.47 -5.39
CA PHE A 21 -10.16 47.09 -5.25
C PHE A 21 -8.65 46.89 -5.47
N CYS A 22 -8.11 47.33 -6.61
CA CYS A 22 -6.69 47.12 -6.95
C CYS A 22 -5.82 48.37 -6.77
N LYS A 23 -6.40 49.50 -6.34
CA LYS A 23 -5.73 50.78 -6.13
C LYS A 23 -5.04 51.37 -7.38
N THR A 24 -5.27 50.82 -8.57
CA THR A 24 -4.75 51.37 -9.82
C THR A 24 -5.42 52.71 -10.16
N ARG A 25 -4.61 53.72 -10.51
CA ARG A 25 -5.07 55.02 -11.05
C ARG A 25 -5.38 54.89 -12.54
N LEU A 26 -6.59 55.28 -12.93
CA LEU A 26 -7.08 55.26 -14.30
C LEU A 26 -7.38 56.70 -14.75
N SER A 27 -7.20 56.97 -16.04
CA SER A 27 -7.58 58.25 -16.63
C SER A 27 -9.11 58.42 -16.60
N ALA A 28 -9.56 59.61 -16.21
CA ALA A 28 -10.99 59.94 -16.17
C ALA A 28 -11.24 61.40 -16.52
N SER A 29 -10.53 61.90 -17.53
CA SER A 29 -10.74 63.24 -18.06
C SER A 29 -12.11 63.34 -18.72
N SER A 30 -12.69 64.54 -18.72
CA SER A 30 -13.98 64.85 -19.37
C SER A 30 -13.99 64.59 -20.88
N ASN A 31 -12.82 64.56 -21.52
CA ASN A 31 -12.66 64.35 -22.95
C ASN A 31 -12.51 62.85 -23.31
N GLY A 32 -12.44 61.97 -22.32
CA GLY A 32 -12.30 60.52 -22.51
C GLY A 32 -13.61 59.77 -22.26
N GLY A 33 -13.90 58.76 -23.07
CA GLY A 33 -15.03 57.86 -22.81
C GLY A 33 -14.86 57.05 -21.53
N THR A 34 -15.97 56.65 -20.89
CA THR A 34 -15.96 55.91 -19.61
C THR A 34 -15.87 54.38 -19.77
N GLY A 35 -15.75 53.90 -21.01
CA GLY A 35 -15.80 52.47 -21.34
C GLY A 35 -14.66 51.64 -20.72
N HIS A 36 -13.44 52.18 -20.66
CA HIS A 36 -12.30 51.49 -20.03
C HIS A 36 -12.47 51.39 -18.51
N LEU A 37 -13.02 52.43 -17.85
CA LEU A 37 -13.34 52.41 -16.42
C LEU A 37 -14.36 51.32 -16.11
N ARG A 38 -15.41 51.20 -16.94
CA ARG A 38 -16.44 50.16 -16.78
C ARG A 38 -15.86 48.76 -16.98
N ARG A 39 -15.04 48.56 -18.02
CA ARG A 39 -14.36 47.28 -18.28
C ARG A 39 -13.43 46.90 -17.13
N HIS A 40 -12.71 47.88 -16.58
CA HIS A 40 -11.82 47.69 -15.44
C HIS A 40 -12.60 47.25 -14.20
N ILE A 41 -13.69 47.94 -13.80
CA ILE A 41 -14.49 47.55 -12.62
C ILE A 41 -15.02 46.11 -12.75
N LEU A 42 -15.55 45.75 -13.91
CA LEU A 42 -16.12 44.41 -14.12
C LEU A 42 -15.07 43.30 -13.98
N SER A 43 -13.87 43.51 -14.53
CA SER A 43 -12.76 42.56 -14.41
C SER A 43 -12.14 42.57 -13.02
N CYS A 44 -11.92 43.77 -12.45
CA CYS A 44 -11.26 43.94 -11.16
C CYS A 44 -12.11 43.40 -10.00
N LYS A 45 -13.44 43.54 -10.06
CA LYS A 45 -14.33 42.94 -9.06
C LYS A 45 -14.26 41.41 -9.09
N LYS A 46 -14.23 40.80 -10.29
CA LYS A 46 -14.04 39.34 -10.43
C LYS A 46 -12.70 38.88 -9.85
N LYS A 47 -11.62 39.61 -10.14
CA LYS A 47 -10.28 39.32 -9.60
C LYS A 47 -10.18 39.54 -8.09
N ALA A 48 -10.84 40.55 -7.52
CA ALA A 48 -10.84 40.79 -6.08
C ALA A 48 -11.59 39.70 -5.32
N VAL A 49 -12.73 39.22 -5.86
CA VAL A 49 -13.48 38.08 -5.29
C VAL A 49 -12.73 36.76 -5.49
N ALA A 50 -12.02 36.59 -6.61
CA ALA A 50 -11.18 35.41 -6.83
C ALA A 50 -9.91 35.43 -5.95
N GLY A 51 -9.30 36.60 -5.74
CA GLY A 51 -8.05 36.78 -4.99
C GLY A 51 -8.19 36.75 -3.46
N SER A 52 -9.41 36.77 -2.92
CA SER A 52 -9.66 36.39 -1.51
C SER A 52 -9.68 34.87 -1.30
N SER A 53 -9.68 34.10 -2.38
CA SER A 53 -9.41 32.67 -2.36
C SER A 53 -7.90 32.53 -2.55
N SER A 54 -7.21 31.92 -1.60
CA SER A 54 -5.78 31.62 -1.67
C SER A 54 -5.39 31.20 -3.08
N SER A 55 -4.44 31.92 -3.68
CA SER A 55 -3.84 31.53 -4.95
C SER A 55 -3.19 30.17 -4.78
N GLN A 56 -3.91 29.12 -5.18
CA GLN A 56 -3.42 27.75 -5.20
C GLN A 56 -2.21 27.69 -6.13
N SER A 57 -1.01 27.52 -5.56
CA SER A 57 0.25 27.47 -6.31
C SER A 57 0.46 26.14 -7.04
N HIS A 58 -0.36 25.13 -6.74
CA HIS A 58 -0.22 23.78 -7.27
C HIS A 58 -1.52 23.32 -7.95
N LEU A 59 -1.52 23.23 -9.28
CA LEU A 59 -2.66 22.72 -10.06
C LEU A 59 -2.76 21.21 -9.86
N HIS A 60 -3.94 20.72 -9.48
CA HIS A 60 -4.22 19.30 -9.43
C HIS A 60 -5.05 18.93 -10.66
N PHE A 61 -4.67 17.85 -11.34
CA PHE A 61 -5.36 17.35 -12.53
C PHE A 61 -6.04 16.02 -12.20
N ASP A 62 -7.26 15.83 -12.69
CA ASP A 62 -7.90 14.52 -12.67
C ASP A 62 -7.30 13.59 -13.74
N SER A 63 -7.72 12.32 -13.75
CA SER A 63 -7.29 11.33 -14.74
C SER A 63 -7.69 11.68 -16.19
N ALA A 64 -8.60 12.64 -16.37
CA ALA A 64 -9.02 13.16 -17.67
C ALA A 64 -8.31 14.48 -18.04
N GLY A 65 -7.37 14.96 -17.22
CA GLY A 65 -6.60 16.18 -17.46
C GLY A 65 -7.33 17.48 -17.12
N ASN A 66 -8.46 17.44 -16.43
CA ASN A 66 -9.14 18.65 -15.98
C ASN A 66 -8.52 19.18 -14.69
N VAL A 67 -8.39 20.51 -14.59
CA VAL A 67 -7.95 21.18 -13.36
C VAL A 67 -9.05 21.05 -12.31
N GLN A 68 -8.73 20.39 -11.20
CA GLN A 68 -9.58 20.31 -10.03
C GLN A 68 -8.88 20.90 -8.80
N ARG A 69 -9.68 21.29 -7.81
CA ARG A 69 -9.15 21.63 -6.48
C ARG A 69 -8.65 20.34 -5.82
N PHE A 70 -7.44 20.35 -5.26
CA PHE A 70 -7.00 19.23 -4.44
C PHE A 70 -7.92 19.10 -3.22
N VAL A 71 -8.49 17.92 -3.02
CA VAL A 71 -9.34 17.59 -1.87
C VAL A 71 -8.62 16.55 -1.04
N TYR A 72 -8.27 16.90 0.20
CA TYR A 72 -7.68 15.96 1.14
C TYR A 72 -8.68 14.85 1.45
N LYS A 73 -8.28 13.60 1.23
CA LYS A 73 -9.05 12.40 1.54
C LYS A 73 -8.35 11.64 2.68
N PRO A 74 -8.85 11.73 3.93
CA PRO A 74 -8.17 11.14 5.09
C PRO A 74 -7.88 9.63 4.96
N MET A 75 -8.80 8.87 4.36
CA MET A 75 -8.62 7.43 4.17
C MET A 75 -7.48 7.12 3.20
N VAL A 76 -7.35 7.88 2.10
CA VAL A 76 -6.26 7.68 1.14
C VAL A 76 -4.93 7.98 1.80
N ALA A 77 -4.83 9.08 2.57
CA ALA A 77 -3.62 9.42 3.30
C ALA A 77 -3.21 8.34 4.32
N ARG A 78 -4.18 7.74 5.03
CA ARG A 78 -3.93 6.64 5.97
C ARG A 78 -3.43 5.38 5.27
N THR A 79 -4.03 5.00 4.13
CA THR A 79 -3.55 3.87 3.32
C THR A 79 -2.13 4.10 2.79
N GLU A 80 -1.84 5.31 2.29
CA GLU A 80 -0.49 5.65 1.82
C GLU A 80 0.52 5.71 2.97
N LEU A 81 0.12 6.13 4.18
CA LEU A 81 0.96 6.08 5.37
C LEU A 81 1.36 4.64 5.73
N VAL A 82 0.41 3.70 5.71
CA VAL A 82 0.70 2.26 5.91
C VAL A 82 1.67 1.75 4.84
N CYS A 83 1.45 2.11 3.58
CA CYS A 83 2.35 1.71 2.49
C CYS A 83 3.76 2.29 2.66
N LEU A 84 3.87 3.56 3.08
CA LEU A 84 5.14 4.21 3.38
C LEU A 84 5.88 3.48 4.49
N ILE A 85 5.18 3.19 5.59
CA ILE A 85 5.73 2.47 6.74
C ILE A 85 6.26 1.10 6.31
N ALA A 86 5.47 0.33 5.56
CA ALA A 86 5.87 -1.00 5.12
C ALA A 86 7.05 -0.99 4.12
N ARG A 87 7.14 0.02 3.25
CA ARG A 87 8.21 0.11 2.24
C ARG A 87 9.55 0.56 2.82
N LEU A 88 9.51 1.41 3.83
CA LEU A 88 10.70 2.03 4.42
C LEU A 88 11.06 1.47 5.79
N ASP A 89 10.29 0.48 6.28
CA ASP A 89 10.45 -0.12 7.60
C ASP A 89 10.46 0.94 8.73
N LEU A 90 9.45 1.81 8.71
CA LEU A 90 9.34 2.90 9.68
C LEU A 90 8.55 2.48 10.92
N PRO A 91 8.76 3.15 12.07
CA PRO A 91 7.92 2.96 13.24
C PRO A 91 6.44 3.27 12.95
N LEU A 92 5.53 2.44 13.47
CA LEU A 92 4.07 2.63 13.33
C LEU A 92 3.54 3.95 13.92
N ASN A 93 4.32 4.58 14.79
CA ASN A 93 4.03 5.88 15.39
C ASN A 93 4.75 7.05 14.68
N ILE A 94 5.24 6.86 13.46
CA ILE A 94 5.94 7.94 12.73
C ILE A 94 5.06 9.19 12.57
N SER A 95 3.75 9.00 12.40
CA SER A 95 2.79 10.10 12.35
C SER A 95 2.79 10.90 13.66
N GLU A 96 2.95 10.25 14.82
CA GLU A 96 2.91 10.87 16.17
C GLU A 96 4.10 11.79 16.43
N GLN A 97 5.15 11.67 15.63
CA GLN A 97 6.34 12.49 15.78
C GLN A 97 6.04 13.94 15.41
N LEU A 98 6.38 14.87 16.31
CA LEU A 98 6.19 16.30 16.08
C LEU A 98 6.86 16.77 14.78
N ALA A 99 8.08 16.29 14.51
CA ALA A 99 8.82 16.63 13.29
C ALA A 99 8.11 16.19 12.01
N TRP A 100 7.43 15.03 12.02
CA TRP A 100 6.61 14.58 10.89
C TRP A 100 5.38 15.47 10.74
N GLY A 101 4.68 15.76 11.85
CA GLY A 101 3.52 16.64 11.86
C GLY A 101 3.84 18.04 11.32
N ASP A 102 4.98 18.61 11.72
CA ASP A 102 5.45 19.91 11.25
C ASP A 102 5.83 19.87 9.77
N TYR A 103 6.58 18.85 9.33
CA TYR A 103 6.91 18.67 7.91
C TYR A 103 5.65 18.64 7.04
N ILE A 104 4.66 17.81 7.39
CA ILE A 104 3.43 17.69 6.60
C ILE A 104 2.60 18.98 6.67
N ARG A 105 2.38 19.57 7.85
CA ARG A 105 1.51 20.73 8.00
C ARG A 105 2.09 22.01 7.44
N ILE A 106 3.41 22.22 7.59
CA ILE A 106 4.09 23.43 7.13
C ILE A 106 4.36 23.35 5.63
N ALA A 107 4.84 22.21 5.12
CA ALA A 107 5.28 22.12 3.72
C ALA A 107 4.18 21.66 2.75
N PHE A 108 3.14 20.95 3.21
CA PHE A 108 2.15 20.33 2.32
C PHE A 108 0.71 20.73 2.62
N TYR A 109 0.20 20.39 3.82
CA TYR A 109 -1.22 20.54 4.13
C TYR A 109 -1.48 20.88 5.61
N PRO A 110 -1.83 22.15 5.92
CA PRO A 110 -1.98 22.63 7.30
C PRO A 110 -3.04 21.92 8.13
N ASP A 111 -4.12 21.44 7.49
CA ASP A 111 -5.24 20.76 8.18
C ASP A 111 -5.02 19.23 8.26
N CYS A 112 -3.80 18.74 7.98
CA CYS A 112 -3.50 17.33 8.12
C CYS A 112 -3.60 16.93 9.60
N THR A 113 -4.50 15.99 9.89
CA THR A 113 -4.66 15.42 11.22
C THR A 113 -3.68 14.28 11.42
N HIS A 114 -3.02 14.31 12.55
CA HIS A 114 -2.22 13.22 13.05
C HIS A 114 -3.03 11.90 13.21
N VAL A 115 -2.40 10.74 13.00
CA VAL A 115 -3.00 9.39 13.10
C VAL A 115 -2.27 8.58 14.17
N SER A 116 -2.96 8.14 15.22
CA SER A 116 -2.30 7.41 16.33
C SER A 116 -1.71 6.08 15.91
N ARG A 117 -0.71 5.60 16.66
CA ARG A 117 -0.11 4.27 16.49
C ARG A 117 -1.18 3.18 16.45
N GLN A 118 -2.17 3.22 17.35
CA GLN A 118 -3.24 2.21 17.37
C GLN A 118 -4.09 2.25 16.10
N THR A 119 -4.34 3.45 15.56
CA THR A 119 -5.08 3.62 14.32
C THR A 119 -4.26 3.09 13.13
N THR A 120 -2.97 3.44 13.07
CA THR A 120 -2.04 2.95 12.04
C THR A 120 -1.90 1.43 12.08
N THR A 121 -1.85 0.80 13.26
CA THR A 121 -1.86 -0.66 13.40
C THR A 121 -3.11 -1.27 12.79
N ARG A 122 -4.31 -0.77 13.15
CA ARG A 122 -5.57 -1.28 12.60
C ARG A 122 -5.68 -1.10 11.08
N ASP A 123 -5.14 0.00 10.56
CA ASP A 123 -5.09 0.25 9.12
C ASP A 123 -4.13 -0.70 8.41
N ALA A 124 -2.98 -1.01 9.05
CA ALA A 124 -2.04 -1.99 8.54
C ALA A 124 -2.64 -3.39 8.48
N ASP A 125 -3.37 -3.81 9.53
CA ASP A 125 -4.09 -5.09 9.55
C ASP A 125 -5.14 -5.14 8.44
N THR A 126 -5.98 -4.10 8.32
CA THR A 126 -7.02 -4.01 7.29
C THR A 126 -6.41 -4.06 5.89
N TYR A 127 -5.29 -3.36 5.69
CA TYR A 127 -4.58 -3.36 4.41
C TYR A 127 -3.96 -4.72 4.10
N PHE A 128 -3.37 -5.38 5.11
CA PHE A 128 -2.83 -6.72 5.00
C PHE A 128 -3.93 -7.72 4.62
N ASP A 129 -5.06 -7.74 5.32
CA ASP A 129 -6.19 -8.64 5.03
C ASP A 129 -6.71 -8.48 3.60
N ALA A 130 -6.82 -7.22 3.14
CA ALA A 130 -7.23 -6.92 1.77
C ALA A 130 -6.22 -7.46 0.75
N LYS A 131 -4.91 -7.32 1.00
CA LYS A 131 -3.86 -7.85 0.11
C LYS A 131 -3.76 -9.37 0.18
N GLN A 132 -3.88 -9.95 1.37
CA GLN A 132 -3.89 -11.39 1.57
C GLN A 132 -5.06 -12.03 0.83
N SER A 133 -6.25 -11.41 0.85
CA SER A 133 -7.42 -11.87 0.09
C SER A 133 -7.18 -11.92 -1.41
N VAL A 134 -6.43 -10.95 -1.96
CA VAL A 134 -6.02 -10.98 -3.39
C VAL A 134 -5.05 -12.14 -3.64
N VAL A 135 -4.09 -12.35 -2.75
CA VAL A 135 -3.12 -13.46 -2.87
C VAL A 135 -3.82 -14.82 -2.78
N LYS A 136 -4.81 -15.00 -1.89
CA LYS A 136 -5.61 -16.23 -1.81
C LYS A 136 -6.31 -16.55 -3.14
N LYS A 137 -6.91 -15.54 -3.79
CA LYS A 137 -7.55 -15.71 -5.11
C LYS A 137 -6.58 -16.15 -6.20
N ILE A 138 -5.33 -15.70 -6.16
CA ILE A 138 -4.28 -16.17 -7.10
C ILE A 138 -4.08 -17.68 -6.92
N PHE A 139 -4.00 -18.14 -5.68
CA PHE A 139 -3.75 -19.55 -5.39
C PHE A 139 -4.96 -20.46 -5.62
N GLU A 140 -6.19 -19.95 -5.51
CA GLU A 140 -7.40 -20.70 -5.91
C GLU A 140 -7.33 -21.18 -7.37
N GLN A 141 -6.73 -20.37 -8.24
CA GLN A 141 -6.53 -20.68 -9.67
C GLN A 141 -5.30 -21.56 -9.92
N CYS A 142 -4.38 -21.64 -8.97
CA CYS A 142 -3.18 -22.45 -9.12
C CYS A 142 -3.52 -23.95 -9.04
N THR A 143 -2.92 -24.72 -9.96
CA THR A 143 -3.03 -26.18 -9.95
C THR A 143 -2.13 -26.79 -8.87
N CYS A 144 -0.91 -26.27 -8.72
CA CYS A 144 0.03 -26.67 -7.68
C CYS A 144 0.97 -25.54 -7.27
N VAL A 145 1.65 -25.72 -6.14
CA VAL A 145 2.70 -24.82 -5.64
C VAL A 145 3.93 -25.61 -5.21
N CYS A 146 5.10 -25.00 -5.39
CA CYS A 146 6.35 -25.45 -4.76
C CYS A 146 6.63 -24.57 -3.55
N LEU A 147 6.90 -25.18 -2.40
CA LEU A 147 7.17 -24.48 -1.16
C LEU A 147 8.67 -24.38 -0.93
N THR A 148 9.16 -23.20 -0.58
CA THR A 148 10.46 -23.06 0.10
C THR A 148 10.22 -22.50 1.50
N SER A 149 10.94 -23.00 2.50
CA SER A 149 10.96 -22.35 3.82
C SER A 149 12.36 -22.13 4.33
N ASP A 150 12.50 -21.05 5.10
CA ASP A 150 13.74 -20.66 5.76
C ASP A 150 13.44 -20.26 7.21
N ILE A 151 14.39 -20.54 8.10
CA ILE A 151 14.29 -20.19 9.52
C ILE A 151 15.53 -19.42 9.91
N TRP A 152 15.33 -18.27 10.53
CA TRP A 152 16.43 -17.51 11.13
C TRP A 152 16.07 -17.10 12.55
N SER A 153 17.12 -17.07 13.39
CA SER A 153 17.04 -16.47 14.71
C SER A 153 17.24 -14.96 14.62
N GLY A 154 16.29 -14.21 15.15
CA GLY A 154 16.40 -12.76 15.35
C GLY A 154 17.27 -12.42 16.55
N ASN A 155 17.69 -11.15 16.63
CA ASN A 155 18.52 -10.64 17.72
C ASN A 155 17.85 -10.77 19.12
N SER A 156 16.54 -10.91 19.18
CA SER A 156 15.75 -11.05 20.42
C SER A 156 15.61 -12.49 20.91
N LYS A 157 16.36 -13.47 20.35
CA LYS A 157 16.18 -14.91 20.58
C LYS A 157 14.80 -15.43 20.16
N GLU A 158 14.24 -14.82 19.13
CA GLU A 158 12.98 -15.20 18.51
C GLU A 158 13.28 -15.79 17.14
N ASP A 159 12.75 -16.97 16.85
CA ASP A 159 12.94 -17.61 15.56
C ASP A 159 11.76 -17.34 14.64
N TYR A 160 12.07 -16.98 13.40
CA TYR A 160 11.08 -16.63 12.39
C TYR A 160 11.12 -17.66 11.27
N LEU A 161 9.96 -18.26 11.00
CA LEU A 161 9.72 -19.11 9.84
C LEU A 161 9.18 -18.26 8.70
N CYS A 162 9.92 -18.22 7.60
CA CYS A 162 9.42 -17.72 6.33
C CYS A 162 8.98 -18.88 5.45
N VAL A 163 7.79 -18.76 4.87
CA VAL A 163 7.25 -19.69 3.88
C VAL A 163 6.96 -18.92 2.61
N VAL A 164 7.50 -19.41 1.50
CA VAL A 164 7.33 -18.85 0.17
C VAL A 164 6.74 -19.89 -0.75
N PHE A 165 5.68 -19.54 -1.46
CA PHE A 165 5.14 -20.35 -2.55
C PHE A 165 5.67 -19.84 -3.88
N HIS A 166 6.10 -20.79 -4.70
CA HIS A 166 6.47 -20.63 -6.09
C HIS A 166 5.42 -21.35 -6.93
N PHE A 167 4.94 -20.71 -7.99
CA PHE A 167 3.84 -21.21 -8.81
C PHE A 167 3.99 -20.70 -10.24
N VAL A 168 3.27 -21.32 -11.18
CA VAL A 168 3.24 -20.88 -12.58
C VAL A 168 1.83 -20.34 -12.87
N THR A 169 1.76 -19.16 -13.47
CA THR A 169 0.48 -18.55 -13.90
C THR A 169 -0.03 -19.18 -15.19
N ASP A 170 -1.29 -18.89 -15.55
CA ASP A 170 -1.89 -19.34 -16.82
C ASP A 170 -1.12 -18.81 -18.05
N ASP A 171 -0.47 -17.65 -17.91
CA ASP A 171 0.40 -17.04 -18.92
C ASP A 171 1.81 -17.65 -18.95
N TRP A 172 2.03 -18.78 -18.28
CA TRP A 172 3.32 -19.47 -18.16
C TRP A 172 4.44 -18.64 -17.50
N GLU A 173 4.06 -17.72 -16.61
CA GLU A 173 5.03 -16.91 -15.88
C GLU A 173 5.29 -17.50 -14.48
N LEU A 174 6.57 -17.54 -14.09
CA LEU A 174 6.96 -17.97 -12.74
C LEU A 174 6.62 -16.88 -11.72
N GLY A 175 5.65 -17.17 -10.86
CA GLY A 175 5.27 -16.36 -9.71
C GLY A 175 5.91 -16.85 -8.42
N LYS A 176 6.23 -15.90 -7.52
CA LYS A 176 6.58 -16.21 -6.13
C LYS A 176 5.90 -15.25 -5.16
N ARG A 177 5.46 -15.74 -4.00
CA ARG A 177 4.89 -14.92 -2.92
C ARG A 177 5.35 -15.44 -1.56
N ILE A 178 5.77 -14.52 -0.69
CA ILE A 178 5.91 -14.81 0.74
C ILE A 178 4.49 -14.92 1.29
N VAL A 179 4.16 -16.08 1.84
CA VAL A 179 2.81 -16.42 2.30
C VAL A 179 2.74 -16.60 3.81
N GLY A 180 3.87 -16.93 4.44
CA GLY A 180 3.99 -17.04 5.88
C GLY A 180 5.23 -16.31 6.36
N MET A 181 5.06 -15.47 7.37
CA MET A 181 6.12 -14.98 8.24
C MET A 181 5.62 -15.22 9.67
N LYS A 182 6.03 -16.34 10.28
CA LYS A 182 5.46 -16.81 11.54
C LYS A 182 6.55 -16.87 12.61
N LEU A 183 6.24 -16.30 13.78
CA LEU A 183 7.08 -16.46 14.97
C LEU A 183 6.98 -17.90 15.48
N ILE A 184 8.12 -18.53 15.74
CA ILE A 184 8.24 -19.80 16.46
C ILE A 184 8.57 -19.46 17.91
N ASP A 185 7.54 -19.50 18.76
CA ASP A 185 7.59 -19.16 20.19
C ASP A 185 7.79 -20.40 21.09
N CYS A 186 8.01 -21.56 20.48
CA CYS A 186 8.19 -22.86 21.14
C CYS A 186 9.55 -23.47 20.82
N SER A 187 9.86 -24.65 21.37
CA SER A 187 11.14 -25.33 21.09
C SER A 187 11.30 -25.63 19.60
N HIS A 188 12.51 -25.43 19.06
CA HIS A 188 12.81 -25.59 17.62
C HIS A 188 12.97 -27.07 17.26
N ASN A 189 11.93 -27.86 17.48
CA ASN A 189 11.87 -29.22 16.97
C ASN A 189 11.12 -29.23 15.63
N GLY A 190 11.43 -30.21 14.77
CA GLY A 190 10.82 -30.29 13.44
C GLY A 190 9.30 -30.47 13.45
N VAL A 191 8.71 -30.91 14.56
CA VAL A 191 7.26 -31.09 14.71
C VAL A 191 6.55 -29.74 14.75
N ASN A 192 7.03 -28.83 15.59
CA ASN A 192 6.47 -27.48 15.72
C ASN A 192 6.60 -26.69 14.41
N ILE A 193 7.73 -26.85 13.72
CA ILE A 193 7.95 -26.21 12.42
C ILE A 193 6.97 -26.77 11.37
N ALA A 194 6.81 -28.10 11.31
CA ALA A 194 5.86 -28.74 10.40
C ALA A 194 4.42 -28.27 10.66
N GLU A 195 4.01 -28.15 11.93
CA GLU A 195 2.69 -27.63 12.29
C GLU A 195 2.46 -26.21 11.76
N ARG A 196 3.46 -25.32 11.90
CA ARG A 196 3.37 -23.95 11.36
C ARG A 196 3.32 -23.91 9.84
N ILE A 197 4.09 -24.78 9.15
CA ILE A 197 4.01 -24.92 7.70
C ILE A 197 2.62 -25.42 7.28
N LEU A 198 2.07 -26.42 7.98
CA LEU A 198 0.75 -26.97 7.70
C LEU A 198 -0.36 -25.93 7.93
N GLN A 199 -0.22 -25.09 8.95
CA GLN A 199 -1.12 -23.97 9.20
C GLN A 199 -1.09 -22.98 8.02
N VAL A 200 0.10 -22.61 7.53
CA VAL A 200 0.22 -21.73 6.34
C VAL A 200 -0.41 -22.41 5.12
N LEU A 201 -0.13 -23.68 4.85
CA LEU A 201 -0.75 -24.41 3.74
C LEU A 201 -2.28 -24.40 3.84
N SER A 202 -2.83 -24.59 5.04
CA SER A 202 -4.27 -24.56 5.31
C SER A 202 -4.87 -23.17 5.13
N GLU A 203 -4.18 -22.12 5.58
CA GLU A 203 -4.62 -20.71 5.44
C GLU A 203 -4.84 -20.28 3.98
N TYR A 204 -4.08 -20.87 3.05
CA TYR A 204 -4.16 -20.61 1.60
C TYR A 204 -4.82 -21.76 0.81
N GLY A 205 -5.30 -22.82 1.47
CA GLY A 205 -6.00 -23.94 0.82
C GLY A 205 -5.11 -24.77 -0.12
N MET A 206 -3.80 -24.86 0.17
CA MET A 206 -2.80 -25.48 -0.71
C MET A 206 -2.30 -26.86 -0.23
N VAL A 207 -2.88 -27.43 0.83
CA VAL A 207 -2.42 -28.68 1.47
C VAL A 207 -2.33 -29.85 0.47
N ASP A 208 -3.31 -29.98 -0.41
CA ASP A 208 -3.44 -31.03 -1.42
C ASP A 208 -2.79 -30.67 -2.78
N LYS A 209 -2.17 -29.50 -2.86
CA LYS A 209 -1.60 -28.91 -4.09
C LYS A 209 -0.09 -28.67 -4.00
N VAL A 210 0.58 -29.23 -3.00
CA VAL A 210 2.04 -29.11 -2.85
C VAL A 210 2.75 -30.07 -3.80
N LEU A 211 3.50 -29.55 -4.75
CA LEU A 211 4.30 -30.34 -5.69
C LEU A 211 5.67 -30.70 -5.11
N SER A 212 6.34 -29.76 -4.46
CA SER A 212 7.66 -29.96 -3.85
C SER A 212 7.86 -29.07 -2.65
N ILE A 213 8.72 -29.51 -1.74
CA ILE A 213 9.18 -28.73 -0.58
C ILE A 213 10.70 -28.63 -0.65
N THR A 214 11.22 -27.43 -0.50
CA THR A 214 12.65 -27.14 -0.41
C THR A 214 12.94 -26.46 0.92
N LEU A 215 13.77 -27.11 1.72
CA LEU A 215 14.20 -26.62 3.03
C LEU A 215 15.70 -26.32 2.97
N ASP A 216 16.23 -25.63 3.97
CA ASP A 216 17.66 -25.45 4.17
C ASP A 216 18.36 -26.79 4.54
N ASN A 217 19.62 -26.76 4.96
CA ASN A 217 20.36 -27.96 5.35
C ASN A 217 20.40 -28.15 6.88
N ALA A 218 19.22 -28.16 7.51
CA ALA A 218 19.07 -28.36 8.95
C ALA A 218 18.68 -29.80 9.31
N SER A 219 19.19 -30.32 10.43
CA SER A 219 18.89 -31.67 10.92
C SER A 219 17.40 -31.90 11.24
N ALA A 220 16.68 -30.82 11.59
CA ALA A 220 15.25 -30.85 11.85
C ALA A 220 14.40 -31.16 10.60
N ASN A 221 14.95 -30.98 9.39
CA ASN A 221 14.21 -31.09 8.13
C ASN A 221 13.71 -32.50 7.84
N VAL A 222 14.43 -33.53 8.32
CA VAL A 222 13.98 -34.93 8.23
C VAL A 222 12.68 -35.13 9.01
N VAL A 223 12.58 -34.52 10.19
CA VAL A 223 11.36 -34.58 11.01
C VAL A 223 10.25 -33.78 10.33
N ILE A 224 10.55 -32.57 9.83
CA ILE A 224 9.55 -31.74 9.13
C ILE A 224 8.90 -32.49 7.98
N VAL A 225 9.71 -33.07 7.08
CA VAL A 225 9.20 -33.81 5.92
C VAL A 225 8.39 -35.02 6.37
N ARG A 226 8.84 -35.74 7.40
CA ARG A 226 8.10 -36.90 7.93
C ARG A 226 6.73 -36.51 8.50
N GLU A 227 6.65 -35.40 9.23
CA GLU A 227 5.38 -34.92 9.80
C GLU A 227 4.44 -34.35 8.72
N LEU A 228 4.97 -33.71 7.67
CA LEU A 228 4.15 -33.15 6.59
C LEU A 228 3.63 -34.22 5.61
N THR A 229 4.42 -35.25 5.32
CA THR A 229 4.13 -36.26 4.27
C THR A 229 2.72 -36.87 4.38
N PRO A 230 2.19 -37.26 5.56
CA PRO A 230 0.84 -37.82 5.68
C PRO A 230 -0.30 -36.86 5.29
N HIS A 231 -0.04 -35.56 5.32
CA HIS A 231 -1.04 -34.53 5.00
C HIS A 231 -1.00 -34.10 3.53
N LEU A 232 0.09 -34.38 2.82
CA LEU A 232 0.28 -33.97 1.43
C LEU A 232 -0.27 -35.04 0.49
N VAL A 233 -0.93 -34.60 -0.58
CA VAL A 233 -1.43 -35.49 -1.62
C VAL A 233 -0.36 -35.62 -2.71
N PRO A 234 0.02 -36.84 -3.14
CA PRO A 234 0.89 -37.00 -4.30
C PRO A 234 0.25 -36.38 -5.53
N TYR A 235 0.95 -35.41 -6.15
CA TYR A 235 0.47 -34.71 -7.35
C TYR A 235 0.28 -35.65 -8.54
N VAL A 236 1.07 -36.73 -8.61
CA VAL A 236 0.85 -37.82 -9.56
C VAL A 236 -0.17 -38.75 -8.92
N GLY A 237 -1.40 -38.70 -9.41
CA GLY A 237 -2.55 -39.44 -8.88
C GLY A 237 -2.20 -40.85 -8.50
N SER A 238 -2.74 -41.29 -7.36
CA SER A 238 -2.56 -42.59 -6.72
C SER A 238 -2.05 -43.63 -7.71
N ALA A 239 -0.73 -43.83 -7.78
CA ALA A 239 -0.23 -45.07 -8.32
C ALA A 239 -0.88 -46.12 -7.42
N ASN A 240 -1.81 -46.90 -7.98
CA ASN A 240 -2.40 -48.03 -7.28
C ASN A 240 -1.22 -48.84 -6.76
N ALA A 241 -0.88 -48.67 -5.49
CA ALA A 241 -0.01 -49.55 -4.78
C ALA A 241 -0.81 -50.84 -4.65
N THR A 242 -0.79 -51.63 -5.72
CA THR A 242 -1.22 -53.02 -5.69
C THR A 242 -0.41 -53.65 -4.59
N SER A 243 -1.08 -53.89 -3.48
CA SER A 243 -0.62 -54.71 -2.38
C SER A 243 -0.32 -56.10 -2.94
N ASN A 244 0.93 -56.34 -3.31
CA ASN A 244 1.43 -57.71 -3.44
C ASN A 244 1.65 -58.24 -2.02
N ALA A 245 0.54 -58.56 -1.36
CA ALA A 245 0.53 -59.56 -0.31
C ALA A 245 0.60 -60.93 -1.00
N SER A 246 1.81 -61.43 -1.17
CA SER A 246 2.05 -62.84 -1.49
C SER A 246 3.02 -63.41 -0.47
N THR A 247 2.40 -63.87 0.63
CA THR A 247 2.66 -65.14 1.33
C THR A 247 4.10 -65.65 1.36
N ASN A 248 4.66 -65.60 2.58
CA ASN A 248 5.61 -66.59 3.08
C ASN A 248 5.13 -68.01 2.75
N ALA A 249 5.87 -68.70 1.90
CA ALA A 249 5.90 -70.15 1.85
C ALA A 249 7.35 -70.57 2.12
N SER A 250 7.57 -71.03 3.34
CA SER A 250 8.72 -71.83 3.74
C SER A 250 8.87 -73.02 2.79
N ARG A 251 10.04 -73.15 2.17
CA ARG A 251 10.55 -74.43 1.67
C ARG A 251 11.94 -74.65 2.27
N ASN A 252 11.97 -75.49 3.30
CA ASN A 252 13.07 -76.45 3.46
C ASN A 252 13.07 -77.33 2.21
N ASP A 253 14.21 -77.52 1.57
CA ASP A 253 14.72 -78.87 1.35
C ASP A 253 16.22 -78.85 1.02
N SER A 254 16.85 -79.86 1.60
CA SER A 254 18.24 -80.30 1.60
C SER A 254 18.67 -80.94 0.27
N ASP A 255 19.99 -81.07 0.10
CA ASP A 255 20.75 -81.93 -0.84
C ASP A 255 20.63 -81.54 -2.34
N VAL A 256 21.71 -81.22 -3.07
CA VAL A 256 23.03 -81.87 -3.27
C VAL A 256 24.06 -80.80 -3.65
#